data_AF-A0A2D4FH82-F1
#
_entry.id   AF-A0A2D4FH82-F1
#
_cell.length_a   1.000
_cell.length_b   1.000
_cell.length_c   1.000
_cell.angle_alpha   90.00
_cell.angle_beta   90.00
_cell.angle_gamma   90.00
#
_symmetry.space_group_name_H-M   'P 1'
#
loop_
_entity.id
_entity.type
_entity.pdbx_description
1 polymer ?
#
loop_
_entity_poly.entity_id
_entity_poly.type
_entity_poly.pdbx_seq_one_letter_code
_entity_poly.pdbx_strand_id
1 'polypeptide(L)'
;RSIKGLPPVKPETVSVCSTTLWVGQLDKRTTQQDVGGLLEEFGLIESINMIPPRGCAYIVMVQRQDANRALQKLSRGNFKVNQKSIKIAWALNKGIKPDYKQYWDVELGVTYIPWGKVKPEDLESFCEGGMLDNDTLSPEWKGIPKKSENQLAQNGGAGSDTAHNEQTSPITKALPVQMPVP
;
A
#
# COMPACT_ATOMS: atom_id res chain seq x y z
N ARG A 1 -4.11 -13.07 19.83
CA ARG A 1 -2.69 -12.77 19.49
C ARG A 1 -2.66 -11.33 19.02
N SER A 2 -1.90 -10.41 19.65
CA SER A 2 -1.72 -9.06 19.09
C SER A 2 -0.75 -9.16 17.92
N ILE A 3 -1.21 -8.81 16.72
CA ILE A 3 -0.35 -8.68 15.54
C ILE A 3 0.51 -7.43 15.77
N LYS A 4 1.84 -7.58 15.78
CA LYS A 4 2.78 -6.48 16.05
C LYS A 4 2.46 -5.28 15.13
N GLY A 5 2.21 -4.11 15.73
CA GLY A 5 2.00 -2.85 14.99
C GLY A 5 0.54 -2.50 14.68
N LEU A 6 -0.42 -3.35 15.04
CA LEU A 6 -1.84 -2.98 15.04
C LEU A 6 -2.21 -2.26 16.36
N PRO A 7 -3.08 -1.25 16.29
CA PRO A 7 -3.60 -0.57 17.47
C PRO A 7 -4.62 -1.46 18.22
N PRO A 8 -5.00 -1.11 19.46
CA PRO A 8 -6.04 -1.83 20.20
C PRO A 8 -7.38 -1.85 19.45
N VAL A 9 -8.09 -2.96 19.48
CA VAL A 9 -9.44 -3.06 18.89
C VAL A 9 -10.45 -2.35 19.79
N LYS A 10 -11.40 -1.62 19.20
CA LYS A 10 -12.55 -1.04 19.90
C LYS A 10 -13.83 -1.83 19.55
N PRO A 11 -14.70 -2.14 20.53
CA PRO A 11 -15.97 -2.82 20.27
C PRO A 11 -16.83 -2.05 19.27
N GLU A 12 -17.59 -2.77 18.44
CA GLU A 12 -18.59 -2.22 17.50
C GLU A 12 -18.05 -1.18 16.51
N THR A 13 -16.75 -1.26 16.19
CA THR A 13 -16.10 -0.39 15.20
C THR A 13 -15.34 -1.20 14.17
N VAL A 14 -15.29 -0.69 12.94
CA VAL A 14 -14.27 -1.07 11.96
C VAL A 14 -13.01 -0.29 12.25
N SER A 15 -11.87 -0.98 12.33
CA SER A 15 -10.56 -0.36 12.46
C SER A 15 -9.90 -0.26 11.08
N VAL A 16 -9.68 0.97 10.61
CA VAL A 16 -8.88 1.26 9.42
C VAL A 16 -7.51 1.77 9.88
N CYS A 17 -6.49 0.91 9.82
CA CYS A 17 -5.15 1.26 10.24
C CYS A 17 -4.41 1.97 9.09
N SER A 18 -3.94 3.19 9.29
CA SER A 18 -3.25 3.94 8.25
C SER A 18 -1.89 3.31 7.92
N THR A 19 -1.57 3.17 6.64
CA THR A 19 -0.19 2.89 6.19
C THR A 19 0.52 4.18 5.76
N THR A 20 -0.14 5.33 5.94
CA THR A 20 0.33 6.63 5.49
C THR A 20 1.05 7.37 6.61
N LEU A 21 2.25 7.86 6.31
CA LEU A 21 3.08 8.70 7.17
C LEU A 21 3.13 10.11 6.61
N TRP A 22 3.06 11.10 7.50
CA TRP A 22 3.41 12.47 7.18
C TRP A 22 4.86 12.71 7.58
N VAL A 23 5.66 13.24 6.66
CA VAL A 23 7.02 13.70 6.92
C VAL A 23 7.07 15.21 6.69
N GLY A 24 7.35 15.97 7.74
CA GLY A 24 7.38 17.43 7.70
C GLY A 24 8.74 18.02 8.00
N GLN A 25 8.79 19.36 7.96
CA GLN A 25 10.02 20.14 8.12
C GLN A 25 11.06 19.84 7.03
N LEU A 26 10.60 19.46 5.84
CA LEU A 26 11.46 19.23 4.69
C LEU A 26 12.10 20.54 4.23
N ASP A 27 13.30 20.43 3.65
CA ASP A 27 13.96 21.56 3.01
C ASP A 27 13.32 21.83 1.63
N LYS A 28 13.43 23.07 1.12
CA LYS A 28 12.90 23.43 -0.19
C LYS A 28 13.55 22.64 -1.34
N ARG A 29 14.77 22.14 -1.12
CA ARG A 29 15.52 21.33 -2.10
C ARG A 29 15.27 19.83 -1.93
N THR A 30 14.52 19.41 -0.90
CA THR A 30 14.20 18.00 -0.67
C THR A 30 13.38 17.46 -1.84
N THR A 31 13.90 16.39 -2.43
CA THR A 31 13.27 15.67 -3.54
C THR A 31 12.48 14.47 -3.03
N GLN A 32 11.67 13.90 -3.92
CA GLN A 32 11.00 12.61 -3.65
C GLN A 32 12.01 11.48 -3.40
N GLN A 33 13.16 11.49 -4.07
CA GLN A 33 14.22 10.47 -3.91
C GLN A 33 14.86 10.55 -2.52
N ASP A 34 15.08 11.76 -2.00
CA ASP A 34 15.65 11.95 -0.66
C ASP A 34 14.75 11.34 0.43
N VAL A 35 13.44 11.55 0.32
CA VAL A 35 12.45 11.00 1.27
C VAL A 35 12.27 9.50 1.04
N GLY A 36 12.23 9.06 -0.22
CA GLY A 36 12.15 7.65 -0.60
C GLY A 36 13.29 6.84 -0.01
N GLY A 37 14.53 7.24 -0.25
CA GLY A 37 15.71 6.53 0.25
C GLY A 37 15.78 6.43 1.77
N LEU A 38 15.22 7.40 2.50
CA LEU A 38 15.11 7.33 3.97
C LEU A 38 14.07 6.29 4.42
N LEU A 39 12.91 6.21 3.74
CA LEU A 39 11.78 5.38 4.17
C LEU A 39 11.87 3.94 3.64
N GLU A 40 12.54 3.72 2.50
CA GLU A 40 12.77 2.40 1.90
C GLU A 40 13.59 1.47 2.80
N GLU A 41 14.40 2.01 3.73
CA GLU A 41 15.10 1.20 4.75
C GLU A 41 14.14 0.41 5.64
N PHE A 42 12.91 0.89 5.81
CA PHE A 42 11.92 0.26 6.69
C PHE A 42 11.01 -0.72 5.97
N GLY A 43 10.82 -0.57 4.65
CA GLY A 43 9.93 -1.39 3.85
C GLY A 43 9.57 -0.76 2.51
N LEU A 44 8.75 -1.48 1.72
CA LEU A 44 8.33 -1.01 0.40
C LEU A 44 7.39 0.19 0.51
N ILE A 45 7.65 1.18 -0.35
CA ILE A 45 6.82 2.37 -0.50
C ILE A 45 5.84 2.14 -1.66
N GLU A 46 4.57 2.36 -1.41
CA GLU A 46 3.51 2.32 -2.43
C GLU A 46 3.45 3.65 -3.19
N SER A 47 3.49 4.78 -2.48
CA SER A 47 3.49 6.10 -3.11
C SER A 47 4.12 7.18 -2.24
N ILE A 48 4.62 8.23 -2.89
CA ILE A 48 5.14 9.46 -2.25
C ILE A 48 4.43 10.65 -2.89
N ASN A 49 3.81 11.48 -2.05
CA ASN A 49 3.18 12.72 -2.46
C ASN A 49 3.87 13.92 -1.79
N MET A 50 4.71 14.63 -2.55
CA MET A 50 5.43 15.80 -2.07
C MET A 50 4.52 17.04 -2.06
N ILE A 51 4.57 17.82 -0.97
CA ILE A 51 3.89 19.12 -0.84
C ILE A 51 4.94 20.21 -0.56
N PRO A 52 5.77 20.61 -1.54
CA PRO A 52 6.86 21.57 -1.33
C PRO A 52 6.42 22.91 -0.71
N PRO A 53 5.25 23.52 -1.09
CA PRO A 53 4.80 24.75 -0.45
C PRO A 53 4.55 24.63 1.05
N ARG A 54 4.26 23.42 1.57
CA ARG A 54 4.06 23.15 2.99
C ARG A 54 5.30 22.53 3.66
N GLY A 55 6.37 22.27 2.91
CA GLY A 55 7.58 21.63 3.42
C GLY A 55 7.30 20.25 4.02
N CYS A 56 6.41 19.47 3.41
CA CYS A 56 6.08 18.12 3.86
C CYS A 56 5.79 17.16 2.71
N ALA A 57 5.73 15.88 3.02
CA ALA A 57 5.35 14.80 2.12
C ALA A 57 4.45 13.79 2.84
N TYR A 58 3.61 13.11 2.07
CA TYR A 58 2.84 11.95 2.52
C TYR A 58 3.39 10.70 1.86
N ILE A 59 3.71 9.70 2.68
CA ILE A 59 4.34 8.45 2.27
C ILE A 59 3.39 7.32 2.60
N VAL A 60 2.94 6.60 1.58
CA VAL A 60 2.13 5.40 1.76
C VAL A 60 3.07 4.21 1.73
N MET A 61 3.16 3.48 2.83
CA MET A 61 3.90 2.21 2.89
C MET A 61 3.00 1.06 2.46
N VAL A 62 3.56 0.03 1.84
CA VAL A 62 2.80 -1.18 1.47
C VAL A 62 2.34 -1.93 2.73
N GLN A 63 3.15 -1.94 3.79
CA GLN A 63 2.83 -2.62 5.04
C GLN A 63 2.74 -1.64 6.21
N ARG A 64 1.66 -1.77 7.00
CA ARG A 64 1.45 -1.03 8.26
C ARG A 64 2.59 -1.23 9.26
N GLN A 65 3.13 -2.44 9.33
CA GLN A 65 4.21 -2.77 10.27
C GLN A 65 5.47 -1.96 9.97
N ASP A 66 5.81 -1.84 8.68
CA ASP A 66 6.96 -1.08 8.20
C ASP A 66 6.77 0.41 8.48
N ALA A 67 5.56 0.94 8.22
CA ALA A 67 5.21 2.31 8.58
C ALA A 67 5.36 2.58 10.07
N ASN A 68 4.92 1.63 10.93
CA ASN A 68 5.02 1.79 12.37
C ASN A 68 6.49 1.74 12.83
N ARG A 69 7.31 0.85 12.26
CA ARG A 69 8.76 0.82 12.54
C ARG A 69 9.43 2.13 12.14
N ALA A 70 9.12 2.65 10.95
CA ALA A 70 9.62 3.92 10.47
C ALA A 70 9.24 5.06 11.43
N LEU A 71 7.97 5.16 11.80
CA LEU A 71 7.51 6.17 12.75
C LEU A 71 8.24 6.07 14.10
N GLN A 72 8.32 4.88 14.69
CA GLN A 72 8.96 4.69 16.00
C GLN A 72 10.46 5.01 15.97
N LYS A 73 11.15 4.68 14.88
CA LYS A 73 12.58 4.97 14.72
C LYS A 73 12.81 6.47 14.47
N LEU A 74 12.12 7.03 13.49
CA LEU A 74 12.35 8.39 13.00
C LEU A 74 11.83 9.47 13.95
N SER A 75 10.80 9.18 14.78
CA SER A 75 10.28 10.14 15.77
C SER A 75 11.19 10.31 16.99
N ARG A 76 12.00 9.31 17.33
CA ARG A 76 12.88 9.31 18.51
C ARG A 76 14.30 9.83 18.22
N GLY A 77 14.73 9.74 16.97
CA GLY A 77 16.07 10.17 16.56
C GLY A 77 16.08 11.58 15.97
N ASN A 78 17.28 12.15 15.88
CA ASN A 78 17.47 13.45 15.24
C ASN A 78 17.80 13.25 13.75
N PHE A 79 16.85 12.69 13.01
CA PHE A 79 17.01 12.40 11.59
C PHE A 79 16.96 13.68 10.77
N LYS A 80 17.83 13.76 9.75
CA LYS A 80 17.94 14.92 8.89
C LYS A 80 17.87 14.49 7.43
N VAL A 81 17.15 15.26 6.63
CA VAL A 81 17.15 15.18 5.18
C VAL A 81 17.66 16.52 4.66
N ASN A 82 18.69 16.51 3.80
CA ASN A 82 19.37 17.72 3.35
C ASN A 82 19.78 18.65 4.50
N GLN A 83 20.39 18.08 5.55
CA GLN A 83 20.87 18.76 6.76
C GLN A 83 19.79 19.40 7.66
N LYS A 84 18.51 19.30 7.28
CA LYS A 84 17.37 19.82 8.07
C LYS A 84 16.69 18.69 8.83
N SER A 85 16.45 18.90 10.12
CA SER A 85 15.74 17.93 10.96
C SER A 85 14.30 17.77 10.51
N ILE A 86 13.86 16.52 10.36
CA ILE A 86 12.50 16.20 9.94
C ILE A 86 11.60 15.93 11.15
N LYS A 87 10.28 15.98 10.92
CA LYS A 87 9.29 15.41 11.83
C LYS A 87 8.50 14.34 11.10
N ILE A 88 8.08 13.31 11.83
CA ILE A 88 7.26 12.25 11.29
C ILE A 88 6.04 12.01 12.19
N ALA A 89 4.89 11.71 11.58
CA ALA A 89 3.66 11.39 12.28
C ALA A 89 2.80 10.44 11.42
N TRP A 90 1.80 9.81 12.03
CA TRP A 90 0.73 9.20 11.24
C TRP A 90 -0.03 10.25 10.46
N ALA A 91 -0.44 9.88 9.25
CA ALA A 91 -1.36 10.67 8.45
C ALA A 91 -2.68 9.92 8.29
N LEU A 92 -3.77 10.68 8.21
CA LEU A 92 -5.04 10.14 7.78
C LEU A 92 -4.91 9.64 6.33
N ASN A 93 -5.34 8.41 6.09
CA ASN A 93 -5.26 7.83 4.75
C ASN A 93 -6.28 8.46 3.80
N LYS A 94 -5.92 8.56 2.52
CA LYS A 94 -6.70 9.28 1.50
C LYS A 94 -8.09 8.69 1.31
N GLY A 95 -8.22 7.38 1.50
CA GLY A 95 -9.48 6.65 1.43
C GLY A 95 -10.56 7.09 2.42
N ILE A 96 -10.17 7.68 3.57
CA ILE A 96 -11.13 8.09 4.59
C ILE A 96 -11.90 9.32 4.13
N LYS A 97 -13.20 9.12 3.89
CA LYS A 97 -14.13 10.21 3.54
C LYS A 97 -14.19 11.27 4.66
N PRO A 98 -14.47 12.54 4.33
CA PRO A 98 -14.51 13.63 5.30
C PRO A 98 -15.39 13.36 6.53
N ASP A 99 -16.54 12.71 6.35
CA ASP A 99 -17.50 12.40 7.41
C ASP A 99 -16.94 11.44 8.48
N TYR A 100 -15.87 10.72 8.16
CA TYR A 100 -15.23 9.77 9.08
C TYR A 100 -14.00 10.36 9.78
N LYS A 101 -13.57 11.58 9.45
CA LYS A 101 -12.38 12.24 10.03
C LYS A 101 -12.45 12.38 11.55
N GLN A 102 -13.65 12.55 12.09
CA GLN A 102 -13.89 12.63 13.54
C GLN A 102 -13.53 11.35 14.31
N TYR A 103 -13.42 10.22 13.62
CA TYR A 103 -13.07 8.92 14.20
C TYR A 103 -11.57 8.62 14.12
N TRP A 104 -10.77 9.55 13.60
CA TRP A 104 -9.33 9.40 13.44
C TRP A 104 -8.61 9.56 14.79
N ASP A 105 -7.83 8.55 15.11
CA ASP A 105 -6.86 8.57 16.20
C ASP A 105 -5.47 8.86 15.63
N VAL A 106 -4.99 10.08 15.84
CA VAL A 106 -3.71 10.55 15.28
C VAL A 106 -2.50 9.89 15.91
N GLU A 107 -2.57 9.50 17.19
CA GLU A 107 -1.43 8.92 17.90
C GLU A 107 -1.25 7.46 17.51
N LEU A 108 -2.37 6.74 17.39
CA LEU A 108 -2.37 5.33 17.01
C LEU A 108 -2.34 5.14 15.49
N GLY A 109 -2.73 6.14 14.72
CA GLY A 109 -2.74 6.07 13.26
C GLY A 109 -3.86 5.18 12.74
N VAL A 110 -5.07 5.29 13.30
CA VAL A 110 -6.22 4.43 12.98
C VAL A 110 -7.53 5.21 13.01
N THR A 111 -8.43 4.89 12.10
CA THR A 111 -9.81 5.40 12.11
C THR A 111 -10.73 4.31 12.66
N TYR A 112 -11.41 4.58 13.78
CA TYR A 112 -12.36 3.65 14.41
C TYR A 112 -13.79 4.02 14.06
N ILE A 113 -14.32 3.48 12.97
CA ILE A 113 -15.63 3.88 12.46
C ILE A 113 -16.72 2.97 13.05
N PRO A 114 -17.71 3.49 13.80
CA PRO A 114 -18.79 2.68 14.35
C PRO A 114 -19.56 1.93 13.26
N TRP A 115 -19.95 0.68 13.51
CA TRP A 115 -20.63 -0.15 12.50
C TRP A 115 -21.91 0.50 11.95
N GLY A 116 -22.71 1.15 12.81
CA GLY A 116 -23.92 1.86 12.41
C GLY A 116 -23.68 3.16 11.64
N LYS A 117 -22.43 3.55 11.39
CA LYS A 117 -22.05 4.76 10.66
C LYS A 117 -21.37 4.48 9.33
N VAL A 118 -20.88 3.26 9.12
CA VAL A 118 -20.16 2.87 7.90
C VAL A 118 -21.03 2.01 7.00
N LYS A 119 -20.92 2.22 5.69
CA LYS A 119 -21.54 1.35 4.69
C LYS A 119 -20.50 0.36 4.12
N PRO A 120 -20.88 -0.89 3.82
CA PRO A 120 -19.96 -1.87 3.22
C PRO A 120 -19.30 -1.40 1.92
N GLU A 121 -20.03 -0.62 1.13
CA GLU A 121 -19.56 0.03 -0.11
C GLU A 121 -18.42 1.04 0.11
N ASP A 122 -18.26 1.58 1.31
CA ASP A 122 -17.16 2.51 1.63
C ASP A 122 -15.85 1.78 1.96
N LEU A 123 -15.92 0.50 2.34
CA LEU A 123 -14.78 -0.25 2.86
C LEU A 123 -13.64 -0.37 1.84
N GLU A 124 -13.96 -0.55 0.56
CA GLU A 124 -12.95 -0.63 -0.51
C GLU A 124 -12.12 0.66 -0.57
N SER A 125 -12.78 1.82 -0.49
CA SER A 125 -12.09 3.11 -0.51
C SER A 125 -11.15 3.30 0.67
N PHE A 126 -11.49 2.75 1.85
CA PHE A 126 -10.67 2.90 3.06
C PHE A 126 -9.30 2.22 2.98
N CYS A 127 -9.12 1.28 2.06
CA CYS A 127 -7.84 0.65 1.78
C CYS A 127 -6.85 1.58 1.06
N GLU A 128 -7.28 2.71 0.49
CA GLU A 128 -6.36 3.67 -0.13
C GLU A 128 -5.52 4.38 0.96
N GLY A 129 -4.26 3.97 1.07
CA GLY A 129 -3.31 4.43 2.09
C GLY A 129 -3.53 3.87 3.49
N GLY A 130 -4.35 2.82 3.61
CA GLY A 130 -4.73 2.19 4.87
C GLY A 130 -4.99 0.69 4.71
N MET A 131 -5.22 0.00 5.81
CA MET A 131 -5.63 -1.39 5.82
C MET A 131 -6.81 -1.60 6.76
N LEU A 132 -7.77 -2.39 6.29
CA LEU A 132 -8.88 -2.84 7.11
C LEU A 132 -8.44 -3.99 8.02
N ASP A 133 -8.76 -3.87 9.31
CA ASP A 133 -8.65 -5.00 10.23
C ASP A 133 -9.88 -5.91 10.09
N ASN A 134 -9.68 -7.05 9.41
CA ASN A 134 -10.73 -8.04 9.14
C ASN A 134 -11.35 -8.63 10.41
N ASP A 135 -10.63 -8.60 11.54
CA ASP A 135 -11.14 -9.09 12.82
C ASP A 135 -12.17 -8.14 13.45
N THR A 136 -12.24 -6.89 12.96
CA THR A 136 -13.12 -5.82 13.47
C THR A 136 -14.36 -5.58 12.62
N LEU A 137 -14.49 -6.29 11.49
CA LEU A 137 -15.67 -6.18 10.62
C LEU A 137 -16.92 -6.71 11.34
N SER A 138 -18.05 -6.03 11.12
CA SER A 138 -19.35 -6.47 11.63
C SER A 138 -19.62 -7.92 11.21
N PRO A 139 -20.08 -8.80 12.12
CA PRO A 139 -20.48 -10.16 11.78
C PRO A 139 -21.49 -10.23 10.63
N GLU A 140 -22.35 -9.22 10.50
CA GLU A 140 -23.38 -9.13 9.46
C GLU A 140 -22.80 -8.97 8.04
N TRP A 141 -21.60 -8.41 7.91
CA TRP A 141 -20.96 -8.21 6.60
C TRP A 141 -20.09 -9.40 6.17
N LYS A 142 -19.74 -10.30 7.11
CA LYS A 142 -18.95 -11.51 6.80
C LYS A 142 -19.69 -12.50 5.88
N GLY A 143 -20.99 -12.28 5.61
CA GLY A 143 -21.83 -13.06 4.70
C GLY A 143 -22.17 -12.39 3.36
N ILE A 144 -21.68 -11.18 3.07
CA ILE A 144 -21.89 -10.54 1.76
C ILE A 144 -20.99 -11.27 0.75
N PRO A 145 -21.53 -11.87 -0.33
CA PRO A 145 -20.71 -12.57 -1.30
C PRO A 145 -19.67 -11.61 -1.86
N LYS A 146 -18.38 -11.97 -1.76
CA LYS A 146 -17.36 -11.38 -2.62
C LYS A 146 -17.90 -11.51 -4.04
N LYS A 147 -18.15 -10.40 -4.74
CA LYS A 147 -18.25 -10.46 -6.20
C LYS A 147 -16.97 -11.15 -6.64
N SER A 148 -17.14 -12.36 -7.17
CA SER A 148 -16.08 -13.14 -7.78
C SER A 148 -15.31 -12.22 -8.71
N GLU A 149 -14.01 -12.13 -8.46
CA GLU A 149 -13.04 -11.51 -9.35
C GLU A 149 -13.19 -12.19 -10.72
N ASN A 150 -13.94 -11.53 -11.59
CA ASN A 150 -14.25 -12.06 -12.89
C ASN A 150 -13.03 -11.80 -13.77
N GLN A 151 -12.19 -12.83 -13.84
CA GLN A 151 -11.49 -13.32 -15.02
C GLN A 151 -10.89 -12.22 -15.91
N LEU A 152 -9.55 -12.11 -15.85
CA LEU A 152 -8.80 -11.68 -17.02
C LEU A 152 -9.22 -12.56 -18.20
N ALA A 153 -9.93 -11.95 -19.15
CA ALA A 153 -10.22 -12.53 -20.44
C ALA A 153 -8.90 -12.84 -21.17
N GLN A 154 -8.50 -14.10 -21.17
CA GLN A 154 -7.65 -14.64 -22.21
C GLN A 154 -8.50 -14.77 -23.48
N ASN A 155 -8.21 -13.90 -24.44
CA ASN A 155 -8.73 -14.02 -25.80
C ASN A 155 -8.00 -15.13 -26.56
N GLY A 156 -8.79 -15.88 -27.33
CA GLY A 156 -8.34 -16.79 -28.38
C GLY A 156 -8.49 -18.25 -27.97
N GLY A 157 -9.27 -19.10 -28.63
CA GLY A 157 -9.95 -19.02 -29.91
C GLY A 157 -10.33 -20.46 -30.23
N ALA A 158 -11.56 -20.67 -30.72
CA ALA A 158 -12.17 -21.96 -30.95
C ALA A 158 -11.41 -22.81 -32.00
N GLY A 159 -11.45 -24.13 -31.84
CA GLY A 159 -11.09 -25.10 -32.87
C GLY A 159 -11.00 -26.51 -32.30
N SER A 160 -12.02 -27.32 -32.58
CA SER A 160 -12.15 -28.72 -32.21
C SER A 160 -11.30 -29.65 -33.09
N ASP A 161 -11.10 -30.85 -32.56
CA ASP A 161 -10.89 -32.14 -33.23
C ASP A 161 -9.46 -32.67 -33.49
N THR A 162 -9.24 -33.81 -32.81
CA THR A 162 -8.32 -34.94 -32.97
C THR A 162 -7.95 -35.28 -34.43
N ALA A 163 -6.76 -35.78 -34.82
CA ALA A 163 -6.04 -36.98 -34.35
C ALA A 163 -4.69 -37.17 -35.10
N HIS A 164 -3.82 -38.04 -34.54
CA HIS A 164 -2.68 -38.80 -35.15
C HIS A 164 -1.45 -38.01 -35.64
N ASN A 165 -0.18 -38.47 -35.66
CA ASN A 165 0.60 -39.62 -35.17
C ASN A 165 2.11 -39.25 -35.43
N GLU A 166 3.04 -39.98 -34.83
CA GLU A 166 4.45 -40.20 -35.25
C GLU A 166 5.59 -39.16 -35.05
N GLN A 167 6.44 -39.46 -34.06
CA GLN A 167 7.81 -40.02 -34.19
C GLN A 167 8.96 -39.25 -34.91
N THR A 168 9.96 -38.88 -34.08
CA THR A 168 11.45 -38.83 -34.29
C THR A 168 12.13 -37.80 -35.22
N SER A 169 13.16 -37.17 -34.64
CA SER A 169 14.19 -36.20 -35.11
C SER A 169 15.11 -36.72 -36.26
N PRO A 170 16.29 -36.11 -36.60
CA PRO A 170 16.88 -34.77 -36.33
C PRO A 170 17.57 -34.11 -37.57
N ILE A 171 17.73 -32.78 -37.69
CA ILE A 171 18.63 -32.17 -38.72
C ILE A 171 19.44 -30.95 -38.22
N THR A 172 20.75 -31.21 -38.10
CA THR A 172 22.01 -30.48 -38.38
C THR A 172 22.18 -28.94 -38.36
N LYS A 173 23.28 -28.59 -37.65
CA LYS A 173 24.45 -27.74 -37.98
C LYS A 173 24.29 -26.24 -38.31
N ALA A 174 24.94 -25.45 -37.47
CA ALA A 174 25.21 -24.02 -37.59
C ALA A 174 26.36 -23.68 -38.58
N LEU A 175 26.28 -22.49 -39.16
CA LEU A 175 27.40 -21.71 -39.72
C LEU A 175 27.26 -20.24 -39.31
N PRO A 176 28.37 -19.48 -39.14
CA PRO A 176 28.37 -18.15 -38.55
C PRO A 176 28.31 -17.04 -39.62
N VAL A 177 27.69 -15.90 -39.29
CA VAL A 177 27.72 -14.68 -40.12
C VAL A 177 28.34 -13.53 -39.33
N GLN A 178 29.38 -12.94 -39.92
CA GLN A 178 30.15 -11.79 -39.45
C GLN A 178 29.33 -10.49 -39.45
N MET A 179 29.66 -9.63 -38.48
CA MET A 179 29.23 -8.22 -38.38
C MET A 179 29.93 -7.31 -39.40
N PRO A 180 29.30 -6.19 -39.78
CA PRO A 180 30.02 -4.96 -40.11
C PRO A 180 29.85 -3.91 -39.00
N VAL A 181 30.94 -3.21 -38.69
CA VAL A 181 30.99 -1.98 -37.89
C VAL A 181 30.95 -0.80 -38.89
N PRO A 182 30.34 0.35 -38.54
CA PRO A 182 30.44 1.59 -39.33
C PRO A 182 31.86 2.18 -39.39
#